data_AF-A0AAE4EN72-F1
#
_entry.id   AF-A0AAE4EN72-F1
#
_cell.length_a   1.000
_cell.length_b   1.000
_cell.length_c   1.000
_cell.angle_alpha   90.00
_cell.angle_beta   90.00
_cell.angle_gamma   90.00
#
_symmetry.space_group_name_H-M   'P 1'
#
loop_
_entity.id
_entity.type
_entity.pdbx_description
1 polymer ?
#
loop_
_entity_poly.entity_id
_entity_poly.type
_entity_poly.pdbx_seq_one_letter_code
_entity_poly.pdbx_strand_id
1 'polypeptide(L)'
;MPRKPATGRHRITRRTKLATLGLGLALAAGALVVATTTGGTGTAGASEVDKSFFVDITKVPKGTNVNQALQRQGARGTFTVDCGRNENQHFNPDNFIAQPGVRNGAEHLHDYVGNLSTNADSTNESLAKAGTTCKNGDKSTYFWPVVRIDTEEDEENPPAKEVSGDREQAKQEKAGTQVDCPDVASKLADVPDQAAAEVERNLDLLDNQVKEANARIAGGDLKSEQDIRNAVLNPLGDKRKATLDRMAIAIGRTGTKPEDLGGLAACALKKNGQGGLDNGGGNSNGKPAELPGVDENNEIGDNEGEIQRVERADLTFTSGGARRVVAMPQFLRILYGDAKQSTNGPANVRPSWTCSGFEDRLTDKYPICPEGSKVKRIHAFPNCWDGKNIDSANHRSHIVFADRQGRCPQGFKNVPQLRITLTYDIPREVQVNGQYKVDAFEQENHNPRSDHDDFANVMGQRLMNQVVRCINSGQRCSQ
;
A
#
# COMPACT_ATOMS: atom_id res chain seq x y z
N MET A 1 41.06 -50.19 -20.43
CA MET A 1 40.39 -51.38 -21.03
C MET A 1 41.21 -52.62 -20.72
N PRO A 2 40.65 -53.84 -20.75
CA PRO A 2 39.23 -54.22 -20.71
C PRO A 2 38.87 -54.51 -19.22
N ARG A 3 37.98 -55.42 -18.74
CA ARG A 3 36.81 -56.16 -19.26
C ARG A 3 35.87 -56.44 -18.06
N LYS A 4 34.55 -56.58 -18.27
CA LYS A 4 33.67 -57.38 -17.39
C LYS A 4 33.60 -58.82 -17.94
N PRO A 5 33.13 -59.80 -17.16
CA PRO A 5 31.76 -60.25 -17.41
C PRO A 5 30.93 -60.45 -16.14
N ALA A 6 29.61 -60.48 -16.32
CA ALA A 6 28.64 -60.84 -15.28
C ALA A 6 27.70 -61.92 -15.83
N THR A 7 27.47 -62.97 -15.06
CA THR A 7 26.34 -63.93 -15.10
C THR A 7 26.49 -64.85 -13.86
N GLY A 8 25.44 -65.44 -13.28
CA GLY A 8 24.02 -65.39 -13.61
C GLY A 8 23.16 -65.91 -12.43
N ARG A 9 21.84 -65.73 -12.56
CA ARG A 9 20.81 -66.11 -11.56
C ARG A 9 20.72 -67.63 -11.37
N HIS A 10 20.23 -68.10 -10.23
CA HIS A 10 19.14 -69.10 -10.19
C HIS A 10 18.23 -68.94 -8.94
N ARG A 11 16.93 -69.18 -9.12
CA ARG A 11 15.84 -69.16 -8.11
C ARG A 11 15.68 -70.56 -7.46
N ILE A 12 14.73 -70.65 -6.49
CA ILE A 12 13.93 -71.81 -5.98
C ILE A 12 14.16 -72.00 -4.47
N THR A 13 13.43 -71.34 -3.55
CA THR A 13 12.04 -71.51 -3.06
C THR A 13 11.75 -72.67 -2.08
N ARG A 14 11.54 -72.29 -0.79
CA ARG A 14 10.61 -72.84 0.24
C ARG A 14 10.59 -74.35 0.55
N ARG A 15 10.76 -74.70 1.84
CA ARG A 15 9.73 -75.41 2.66
C ARG A 15 10.00 -75.46 4.18
N THR A 16 9.06 -74.84 4.90
CA THR A 16 8.49 -75.06 6.26
C THR A 16 8.88 -76.31 7.08
N LYS A 17 9.10 -76.14 8.42
CA LYS A 17 8.26 -76.70 9.53
C LYS A 17 8.85 -76.46 10.95
N LEU A 18 7.97 -75.99 11.86
CA LEU A 18 7.61 -76.47 13.23
C LEU A 18 8.71 -76.91 14.23
N ALA A 19 8.55 -76.88 15.56
CA ALA A 19 7.70 -76.14 16.54
C ALA A 19 8.03 -76.70 17.95
N THR A 20 7.90 -75.93 19.05
CA THR A 20 7.83 -76.51 20.41
C THR A 20 7.07 -75.61 21.39
N LEU A 21 6.13 -76.21 22.14
CA LEU A 21 5.40 -75.65 23.31
C LEU A 21 6.24 -75.87 24.59
N GLY A 22 5.95 -75.35 25.80
CA GLY A 22 4.86 -74.50 26.32
C GLY A 22 4.82 -74.53 27.87
N LEU A 23 3.69 -74.11 28.47
CA LEU A 23 3.45 -73.81 29.91
C LEU A 23 4.18 -72.55 30.44
N GLY A 24 3.58 -71.60 31.18
CA GLY A 24 2.32 -71.57 31.96
C GLY A 24 2.62 -71.75 33.46
N LEU A 25 2.07 -70.99 34.42
CA LEU A 25 0.92 -70.07 34.46
C LEU A 25 0.94 -69.29 35.80
N ALA A 26 0.64 -67.98 35.85
CA ALA A 26 0.22 -67.27 37.10
C ALA A 26 -0.30 -65.85 36.82
N LEU A 27 -1.45 -65.49 37.41
CA LEU A 27 -2.06 -64.15 37.36
C LEU A 27 -1.76 -63.37 38.65
N ALA A 28 -1.35 -62.11 38.52
CA ALA A 28 -1.42 -61.11 39.59
C ALA A 28 -1.68 -59.73 38.96
N ALA A 29 -2.56 -58.93 39.57
CA ALA A 29 -3.10 -57.73 38.94
C ALA A 29 -2.16 -56.52 39.02
N GLY A 30 -2.10 -55.76 37.93
CA GLY A 30 -1.47 -54.44 37.86
C GLY A 30 -1.91 -53.75 36.58
N ALA A 31 -2.70 -52.68 36.69
CA ALA A 31 -3.30 -52.02 35.54
C ALA A 31 -2.23 -51.28 34.72
N LEU A 32 -1.95 -51.78 33.51
CA LEU A 32 -1.26 -51.02 32.48
C LEU A 32 -2.25 -50.76 31.34
N VAL A 33 -2.89 -49.59 31.37
CA VAL A 33 -3.68 -49.11 30.23
C VAL A 33 -2.69 -48.73 29.13
N VAL A 34 -2.40 -49.67 28.25
CA VAL A 34 -1.77 -49.37 26.96
C VAL A 34 -2.83 -48.66 26.13
N ALA A 35 -2.86 -47.34 26.24
CA ALA A 35 -3.63 -46.50 25.34
C ALA A 35 -3.07 -46.67 23.93
N THR A 36 -3.71 -47.53 23.13
CA THR A 36 -3.56 -47.51 21.68
C THR A 36 -4.19 -46.22 21.20
N THR A 37 -3.42 -45.13 21.21
CA THR A 37 -3.78 -43.91 20.52
C THR A 37 -3.81 -44.22 19.03
N THR A 38 -4.96 -44.65 18.54
CA THR A 38 -5.33 -44.53 17.14
C THR A 38 -5.22 -43.04 16.83
N GLY A 39 -4.10 -42.64 16.24
CA GLY A 39 -3.89 -41.27 15.79
C GLY A 39 -5.00 -40.95 14.81
N GLY A 40 -5.95 -40.12 15.25
CA GLY A 40 -6.94 -39.54 14.35
C GLY A 40 -6.19 -38.88 13.21
N THR A 41 -6.63 -39.14 11.98
CA THR A 41 -6.11 -38.48 10.79
C THR A 41 -6.13 -36.98 11.03
N GLY A 42 -4.95 -36.36 10.98
CA GLY A 42 -4.81 -34.94 11.29
C GLY A 42 -5.70 -34.10 10.38
N THR A 43 -6.72 -33.49 10.95
CA THR A 43 -7.24 -32.21 10.49
C THR A 43 -6.12 -31.21 10.70
N ALA A 44 -5.32 -30.97 9.66
CA ALA A 44 -4.57 -29.72 9.58
C ALA A 44 -5.63 -28.62 9.43
N GLY A 45 -5.92 -27.94 10.54
CA GLY A 45 -6.78 -26.76 10.52
C GLY A 45 -6.13 -25.65 9.69
N ALA A 46 -6.96 -24.71 9.25
CA ALA A 46 -6.55 -23.52 8.52
C ALA A 46 -5.59 -22.64 9.34
N SER A 47 -5.14 -21.53 8.76
CA SER A 47 -3.95 -20.75 9.15
C SER A 47 -4.01 -20.06 10.54
N GLU A 48 -3.98 -20.83 11.64
CA GLU A 48 -3.81 -20.31 13.01
C GLU A 48 -2.56 -19.41 13.10
N VAL A 49 -2.77 -18.12 13.39
CA VAL A 49 -1.67 -17.16 13.60
C VAL A 49 -0.88 -17.54 14.85
N ASP A 50 0.46 -17.46 14.77
CA ASP A 50 1.33 -17.73 15.91
C ASP A 50 0.93 -16.84 17.11
N LYS A 51 0.49 -17.50 18.19
CA LYS A 51 0.05 -16.84 19.44
C LYS A 51 1.20 -16.05 20.09
N SER A 52 2.45 -16.28 19.70
CA SER A 52 3.59 -15.43 20.06
C SER A 52 3.50 -13.99 19.50
N PHE A 53 2.74 -13.76 18.43
CA PHE A 53 2.48 -12.44 17.87
C PHE A 53 1.49 -11.60 18.69
N PHE A 54 0.83 -12.18 19.70
CA PHE A 54 -0.11 -11.47 20.56
C PHE A 54 0.58 -10.97 21.84
N VAL A 55 0.08 -9.86 22.38
CA VAL A 55 0.55 -9.29 23.65
C VAL A 55 -0.57 -8.59 24.41
N ASP A 56 -0.70 -8.88 25.70
CA ASP A 56 -1.50 -8.08 26.62
C ASP A 56 -0.94 -6.66 26.67
N ILE A 57 -1.72 -5.67 26.21
CA ILE A 57 -1.30 -4.27 26.08
C ILE A 57 -0.83 -3.69 27.43
N THR A 58 -1.33 -4.20 28.55
CA THR A 58 -0.93 -3.74 29.88
C THR A 58 0.53 -4.06 30.20
N LYS A 59 1.09 -5.11 29.58
CA LYS A 59 2.49 -5.55 29.70
C LYS A 59 3.46 -4.79 28.77
N VAL A 60 2.95 -4.13 27.73
CA VAL A 60 3.77 -3.27 26.86
C VAL A 60 4.21 -2.04 27.67
N PRO A 61 5.52 -1.65 27.64
CA PRO A 61 6.01 -0.49 28.36
C PRO A 61 5.31 0.82 27.96
N LYS A 62 5.07 1.70 28.94
CA LYS A 62 4.56 3.06 28.69
C LYS A 62 5.61 3.90 27.94
N GLY A 63 5.13 4.81 27.09
CA GLY A 63 5.97 5.78 26.39
C GLY A 63 6.63 5.26 25.11
N THR A 64 6.28 4.06 24.63
CA THR A 64 6.72 3.58 23.31
C THR A 64 6.06 4.37 22.17
N ASN A 65 4.93 5.06 22.41
CA ASN A 65 4.36 6.02 21.46
C ASN A 65 5.16 7.34 21.42
N VAL A 66 6.27 7.36 20.68
CA VAL A 66 7.11 8.56 20.51
C VAL A 66 6.36 9.74 19.90
N ASN A 67 5.35 9.49 19.05
CA ASN A 67 4.57 10.54 18.39
C ASN A 67 3.69 11.32 19.39
N GLN A 68 3.23 10.67 20.46
CA GLN A 68 2.50 11.35 21.54
C GLN A 68 3.38 12.38 22.28
N ALA A 69 4.70 12.15 22.37
CA ALA A 69 5.64 13.12 22.92
C ALA A 69 5.93 14.27 21.94
N LEU A 70 6.14 13.96 20.65
CA LEU A 70 6.37 14.97 19.60
C LEU A 70 5.20 15.97 19.49
N GLN A 71 3.96 15.48 19.55
CA GLN A 71 2.75 16.33 19.52
C GLN A 71 2.65 17.34 20.68
N ARG A 72 3.38 17.13 21.79
CA ARG A 72 3.45 18.07 22.92
C ARG A 72 4.53 19.13 22.75
N GLN A 73 5.56 18.86 21.93
CA GLN A 73 6.74 19.71 21.71
C GLN A 73 6.58 20.65 20.50
N GLY A 74 5.93 20.19 19.44
CA GLY A 74 5.74 20.93 18.20
C GLY A 74 4.59 21.93 18.22
N ALA A 75 4.27 22.47 17.05
CA ALA A 75 3.05 23.26 16.86
C ALA A 75 1.81 22.41 17.20
N ARG A 76 0.92 22.98 18.01
CA ARG A 76 -0.26 22.31 18.60
C ARG A 76 -1.45 22.17 17.65
N GLY A 77 -1.38 22.78 16.47
CA GLY A 77 -2.46 22.80 15.50
C GLY A 77 -2.59 21.48 14.76
N THR A 78 -3.81 21.17 14.32
CA THR A 78 -4.15 19.92 13.63
C THR A 78 -5.14 20.22 12.51
N PHE A 79 -5.14 19.38 11.49
CA PHE A 79 -6.18 19.36 10.45
C PHE A 79 -6.66 17.93 10.28
N THR A 80 -7.94 17.67 10.53
CA THR A 80 -8.55 16.35 10.36
C THR A 80 -9.43 16.34 9.11
N VAL A 81 -9.30 15.28 8.31
CA VAL A 81 -10.11 15.02 7.11
C VAL A 81 -11.10 13.90 7.40
N ASP A 82 -12.36 14.06 7.02
CA ASP A 82 -13.36 13.00 7.03
C ASP A 82 -13.56 12.41 5.62
N CYS A 83 -13.08 11.18 5.41
CA CYS A 83 -13.26 10.38 4.18
C CYS A 83 -14.06 9.09 4.42
N GLY A 84 -14.81 9.00 5.52
CA GLY A 84 -15.53 7.78 5.89
C GLY A 84 -14.59 6.62 6.27
N ARG A 85 -15.10 5.40 6.08
CA ARG A 85 -14.53 4.12 6.55
C ARG A 85 -14.71 3.02 5.49
N ASN A 86 -14.53 3.42 4.23
CA ASN A 86 -14.75 2.59 3.05
C ASN A 86 -16.15 1.94 3.01
N GLU A 87 -17.19 2.74 3.26
CA GLU A 87 -18.58 2.32 3.09
C GLU A 87 -18.89 1.85 1.66
N ASN A 88 -18.12 2.32 0.67
CA ASN A 88 -18.19 1.97 -0.74
C ASN A 88 -17.44 0.68 -1.15
N GLN A 89 -16.81 -0.04 -0.20
CA GLN A 89 -16.13 -1.32 -0.43
C GLN A 89 -15.06 -1.28 -1.54
N HIS A 90 -14.31 -0.17 -1.62
CA HIS A 90 -13.11 -0.08 -2.44
C HIS A 90 -12.01 -0.93 -1.80
N PHE A 91 -11.99 -2.20 -2.14
CA PHE A 91 -10.88 -3.10 -1.85
C PHE A 91 -10.20 -3.53 -3.16
N ASN A 92 -8.88 -3.63 -3.13
CA ASN A 92 -8.08 -4.30 -4.16
C ASN A 92 -6.69 -4.67 -3.61
N PRO A 93 -6.03 -5.70 -4.19
CA PRO A 93 -4.68 -6.11 -3.88
C PRO A 93 -3.64 -5.48 -4.83
N ASP A 94 -3.94 -4.34 -5.42
CA ASP A 94 -2.94 -3.55 -6.13
C ASP A 94 -2.17 -2.68 -5.11
N ASN A 95 -0.94 -2.27 -5.45
CA ASN A 95 -0.28 -1.14 -4.80
C ASN A 95 0.45 -0.30 -5.86
N PHE A 96 -0.19 0.79 -6.29
CA PHE A 96 0.32 1.68 -7.34
C PHE A 96 1.51 2.55 -6.92
N ILE A 97 1.85 2.58 -5.62
CA ILE A 97 3.03 3.29 -5.11
C ILE A 97 4.24 2.35 -5.17
N ALA A 98 4.16 1.20 -4.51
CA ALA A 98 5.26 0.25 -4.38
C ALA A 98 5.48 -0.60 -5.64
N GLN A 99 4.42 -0.91 -6.41
CA GLN A 99 4.49 -1.68 -7.65
C GLN A 99 3.57 -1.10 -8.75
N PRO A 100 3.89 0.09 -9.30
CA PRO A 100 3.06 0.74 -10.32
C PRO A 100 2.84 -0.16 -11.56
N GLY A 101 1.58 -0.30 -12.01
CA GLY A 101 1.19 -1.14 -13.14
C GLY A 101 1.23 -2.65 -12.89
N VAL A 102 1.70 -3.12 -11.72
CA VAL A 102 1.63 -4.53 -11.35
C VAL A 102 0.29 -4.81 -10.69
N ARG A 103 -0.60 -5.43 -11.46
CA ARG A 103 -1.87 -5.91 -10.94
C ARG A 103 -1.64 -7.01 -9.93
N ASN A 104 -2.41 -6.97 -8.84
CA ASN A 104 -2.28 -7.88 -7.71
C ASN A 104 -0.91 -7.78 -7.00
N GLY A 105 -0.12 -6.73 -7.27
CA GLY A 105 1.26 -6.56 -6.77
C GLY A 105 1.40 -6.42 -5.26
N ALA A 106 0.31 -6.16 -4.52
CA ALA A 106 0.33 -6.25 -3.07
C ALA A 106 0.26 -7.70 -2.56
N GLU A 107 -0.25 -8.65 -3.34
CA GLU A 107 -0.51 -10.04 -2.95
C GLU A 107 -1.39 -10.22 -1.68
N HIS A 108 -1.90 -9.12 -1.10
CA HIS A 108 -2.83 -9.03 0.03
C HIS A 108 -3.78 -7.84 -0.17
N LEU A 109 -4.91 -7.77 0.54
CA LEU A 109 -5.97 -6.79 0.28
C LEU A 109 -5.78 -5.47 1.05
N HIS A 110 -5.91 -4.35 0.35
CA HIS A 110 -5.95 -3.01 0.96
C HIS A 110 -7.37 -2.45 1.04
N ASP A 111 -7.64 -1.78 2.16
CA ASP A 111 -8.81 -0.93 2.43
C ASP A 111 -8.50 0.51 1.99
N TYR A 112 -9.35 1.12 1.17
CA TYR A 112 -9.10 2.45 0.59
C TYR A 112 -10.13 3.50 1.02
N VAL A 113 -9.65 4.68 1.42
CA VAL A 113 -10.46 5.90 1.52
C VAL A 113 -9.82 7.08 0.78
N GLY A 114 -10.63 8.12 0.55
CA GLY A 114 -10.33 9.22 -0.35
C GLY A 114 -10.60 8.85 -1.80
N ASN A 115 -9.55 8.81 -2.62
CA ASN A 115 -9.62 8.71 -4.07
C ASN A 115 -10.34 7.45 -4.60
N LEU A 116 -11.35 7.66 -5.46
CA LEU A 116 -12.19 6.59 -6.02
C LEU A 116 -11.58 5.83 -7.21
N SER A 117 -10.50 6.31 -7.84
CA SER A 117 -9.88 5.61 -8.98
C SER A 117 -8.73 4.67 -8.59
N THR A 118 -8.34 4.61 -7.30
CA THR A 118 -7.10 3.94 -6.86
C THR A 118 -7.03 2.45 -7.22
N ASN A 119 -6.02 2.06 -8.00
CA ASN A 119 -5.74 0.70 -8.49
C ASN A 119 -4.34 0.69 -9.16
N ALA A 120 -3.78 -0.46 -9.56
CA ALA A 120 -2.38 -0.55 -10.04
C ALA A 120 -2.04 0.38 -11.20
N ASP A 121 -3.01 0.64 -12.10
CA ASP A 121 -2.81 1.48 -13.27
C ASP A 121 -3.00 2.99 -12.96
N SER A 122 -3.11 3.36 -11.68
CA SER A 122 -3.29 4.76 -11.26
C SER A 122 -2.07 5.63 -11.57
N THR A 123 -2.34 6.80 -12.14
CA THR A 123 -1.36 7.83 -12.46
C THR A 123 -1.70 9.11 -11.69
N ASN A 124 -0.78 10.07 -11.67
CA ASN A 124 -1.07 11.40 -11.12
C ASN A 124 -2.29 12.04 -11.82
N GLU A 125 -2.45 11.81 -13.13
CA GLU A 125 -3.58 12.29 -13.93
C GLU A 125 -4.91 11.64 -13.53
N SER A 126 -4.97 10.30 -13.41
CA SER A 126 -6.22 9.62 -13.05
C SER A 126 -6.66 9.97 -11.63
N LEU A 127 -5.72 9.99 -10.69
CA LEU A 127 -5.97 10.40 -9.31
C LEU A 127 -6.44 11.86 -9.20
N ALA A 128 -5.84 12.79 -9.95
CA ALA A 128 -6.28 14.19 -9.96
C ALA A 128 -7.68 14.37 -10.56
N LYS A 129 -8.10 13.51 -11.50
CA LYS A 129 -9.41 13.58 -12.16
C LYS A 129 -10.52 12.89 -11.37
N ALA A 130 -10.20 11.83 -10.63
CA ALA A 130 -11.13 11.00 -9.86
C ALA A 130 -12.08 11.77 -8.90
N GLY A 131 -13.20 11.13 -8.56
CA GLY A 131 -14.00 11.51 -7.39
C GLY A 131 -13.30 11.12 -6.07
N THR A 132 -13.91 11.50 -4.95
CA THR A 132 -13.40 11.18 -3.61
C THR A 132 -14.53 10.94 -2.62
N THR A 133 -14.26 10.12 -1.60
CA THR A 133 -15.08 9.96 -0.40
C THR A 133 -14.87 11.07 0.63
N CYS A 134 -13.80 11.88 0.51
CA CYS A 134 -13.50 12.96 1.45
C CYS A 134 -14.48 14.14 1.31
N LYS A 135 -15.16 14.49 2.42
CA LYS A 135 -16.18 15.56 2.46
C LYS A 135 -15.66 16.93 2.05
N ASN A 136 -14.37 17.18 2.25
CA ASN A 136 -13.68 18.42 1.92
C ASN A 136 -13.16 18.51 0.47
N GLY A 137 -13.39 17.47 -0.34
CA GLY A 137 -12.90 17.39 -1.72
C GLY A 137 -11.42 17.00 -1.86
N ASP A 138 -10.79 16.53 -0.79
CA ASP A 138 -9.44 15.94 -0.85
C ASP A 138 -9.44 14.67 -1.73
N LYS A 139 -8.63 14.67 -2.80
CA LYS A 139 -8.49 13.52 -3.70
C LYS A 139 -7.35 12.58 -3.32
N SER A 140 -6.73 12.74 -2.15
CA SER A 140 -5.60 11.91 -1.73
C SER A 140 -5.99 10.44 -1.60
N THR A 141 -5.02 9.53 -1.77
CA THR A 141 -5.21 8.10 -1.50
C THR A 141 -4.75 7.82 -0.08
N TYR A 142 -5.59 7.17 0.72
CA TYR A 142 -5.23 6.67 2.05
C TYR A 142 -5.58 5.18 2.09
N PHE A 143 -4.61 4.30 2.30
CA PHE A 143 -4.87 2.87 2.26
C PHE A 143 -3.94 2.00 3.09
N TRP A 144 -4.55 1.03 3.77
CA TRP A 144 -3.90 0.13 4.73
C TRP A 144 -4.33 -1.32 4.46
N PRO A 145 -3.51 -2.34 4.77
CA PRO A 145 -3.94 -3.72 4.66
C PRO A 145 -5.12 -3.97 5.59
N VAL A 146 -6.08 -4.78 5.15
CA VAL A 146 -7.27 -5.13 5.94
C VAL A 146 -6.88 -5.93 7.19
N VAL A 147 -7.83 -6.03 8.12
CA VAL A 147 -7.74 -6.95 9.26
C VAL A 147 -8.87 -7.97 9.08
N ARG A 148 -8.58 -9.25 9.30
CA ARG A 148 -9.55 -10.34 9.25
C ARG A 148 -9.78 -10.93 10.63
N ILE A 149 -10.97 -11.51 10.84
CA ILE A 149 -11.26 -12.43 11.93
C ILE A 149 -11.42 -13.83 11.36
N ASP A 150 -10.76 -14.79 11.99
CA ASP A 150 -10.71 -16.19 11.60
C ASP A 150 -11.23 -17.04 12.77
N THR A 151 -12.55 -17.20 12.78
CA THR A 151 -13.26 -18.15 13.65
C THR A 151 -13.66 -19.34 12.79
N GLU A 152 -13.39 -20.56 13.25
CA GLU A 152 -13.50 -21.85 12.51
C GLU A 152 -14.92 -22.22 11.99
N GLU A 153 -15.86 -21.28 11.97
CA GLU A 153 -17.16 -21.39 11.30
C GLU A 153 -17.00 -20.74 9.90
N ASP A 154 -16.97 -21.57 8.85
CA ASP A 154 -16.79 -21.17 7.45
C ASP A 154 -17.90 -20.21 6.95
N GLU A 155 -17.78 -18.90 7.20
CA GLU A 155 -18.57 -17.88 6.50
C GLU A 155 -17.83 -17.46 5.22
N GLU A 156 -18.29 -18.00 4.08
CA GLU A 156 -17.86 -17.55 2.74
C GLU A 156 -18.05 -16.03 2.62
N ASN A 157 -16.99 -15.31 2.23
CA ASN A 157 -17.03 -13.85 2.14
C ASN A 157 -18.19 -13.39 1.23
N PRO A 158 -19.09 -12.49 1.72
CA PRO A 158 -20.24 -12.07 0.94
C PRO A 158 -19.78 -11.36 -0.34
N PRO A 159 -20.37 -11.70 -1.52
CA PRO A 159 -19.84 -11.31 -2.81
C PRO A 159 -19.58 -9.81 -2.91
N ALA A 160 -18.36 -9.44 -3.34
CA ALA A 160 -17.98 -8.05 -3.53
C ALA A 160 -19.03 -7.35 -4.43
N LYS A 161 -19.64 -6.28 -3.91
CA LYS A 161 -20.70 -5.57 -4.64
C LYS A 161 -20.18 -5.03 -5.96
N GLU A 162 -21.07 -4.97 -6.95
CA GLU A 162 -20.72 -4.39 -8.25
C GLU A 162 -20.11 -3.00 -8.07
N VAL A 163 -18.93 -2.92 -8.65
CA VAL A 163 -18.01 -1.79 -8.61
C VAL A 163 -18.69 -0.55 -9.23
N SER A 164 -18.67 0.57 -8.53
CA SER A 164 -19.21 1.84 -9.04
C SER A 164 -18.59 2.23 -10.38
N GLY A 165 -19.40 2.79 -11.28
CA GLY A 165 -19.04 3.04 -12.69
C GLY A 165 -17.71 3.78 -12.95
N ASP A 166 -17.22 4.58 -12.01
CA ASP A 166 -15.91 5.24 -12.09
C ASP A 166 -14.73 4.24 -12.11
N ARG A 167 -14.83 3.10 -11.41
CA ARG A 167 -13.83 2.02 -11.44
C ARG A 167 -14.09 1.03 -12.60
N GLU A 168 -15.28 1.02 -13.20
CA GLU A 168 -15.46 0.43 -14.54
C GLU A 168 -14.82 1.27 -15.66
N GLN A 169 -14.84 2.61 -15.56
CA GLN A 169 -14.01 3.45 -16.46
C GLN A 169 -12.51 3.15 -16.30
N ALA A 170 -12.03 2.96 -15.05
CA ALA A 170 -10.64 2.54 -14.82
C ALA A 170 -10.34 1.09 -15.26
N LYS A 171 -11.33 0.18 -15.28
CA LYS A 171 -11.19 -1.15 -15.91
C LYS A 171 -11.19 -1.08 -17.44
N GLN A 172 -11.94 -0.14 -18.04
CA GLN A 172 -11.94 0.07 -19.49
C GLN A 172 -10.60 0.60 -20.03
N GLU A 173 -9.69 1.06 -19.16
CA GLU A 173 -8.30 1.40 -19.52
C GLU A 173 -7.36 0.18 -19.59
N LYS A 174 -7.86 -1.07 -19.46
CA LYS A 174 -7.06 -2.29 -19.66
C LYS A 174 -7.10 -2.85 -21.08
N ALA A 175 -5.91 -3.30 -21.53
CA ALA A 175 -5.62 -3.94 -22.82
C ALA A 175 -5.83 -3.05 -24.06
N GLY A 176 -5.07 -1.97 -24.17
CA GLY A 176 -5.00 -1.11 -25.35
C GLY A 176 -3.58 -0.65 -25.70
N THR A 177 -3.44 -0.03 -26.88
CA THR A 177 -2.28 0.81 -27.22
C THR A 177 -2.57 2.22 -26.73
N GLN A 178 -1.69 2.76 -25.87
CA GLN A 178 -1.80 4.07 -25.25
C GLN A 178 -0.53 4.88 -25.53
N VAL A 179 -0.65 6.21 -25.47
CA VAL A 179 0.48 7.13 -25.43
C VAL A 179 0.99 7.23 -24.00
N ASP A 180 2.31 7.15 -23.85
CA ASP A 180 3.03 7.42 -22.60
C ASP A 180 3.96 8.62 -22.82
N CYS A 181 3.90 9.61 -21.93
CA CYS A 181 4.60 10.89 -22.06
C CYS A 181 5.33 11.24 -20.76
N PRO A 182 6.47 11.97 -20.82
CA PRO A 182 7.20 12.39 -19.64
C PRO A 182 6.33 13.23 -18.71
N ASP A 183 6.40 12.90 -17.42
CA ASP A 183 5.84 13.76 -16.38
C ASP A 183 6.59 15.09 -16.37
N VAL A 184 5.82 16.15 -16.49
CA VAL A 184 6.29 17.53 -16.53
C VAL A 184 6.19 18.13 -15.14
N ALA A 185 5.16 17.78 -14.36
CA ALA A 185 4.89 18.39 -13.06
C ALA A 185 6.04 18.14 -12.07
N SER A 186 6.56 16.92 -11.96
CA SER A 186 7.72 16.61 -11.09
C SER A 186 9.04 17.26 -11.51
N LYS A 187 9.14 17.82 -12.74
CA LYS A 187 10.34 18.52 -13.22
C LYS A 187 10.29 20.03 -12.95
N LEU A 188 9.15 20.55 -12.50
CA LEU A 188 8.95 21.96 -12.14
C LEU A 188 9.30 22.19 -10.67
N ALA A 189 10.59 22.13 -10.34
CA ALA A 189 11.07 22.18 -8.95
C ALA A 189 10.70 23.48 -8.19
N ASP A 190 10.62 24.62 -8.88
CA ASP A 190 10.31 25.93 -8.30
C ASP A 190 9.32 26.69 -9.21
N VAL A 191 8.02 26.59 -8.93
CA VAL A 191 6.98 27.40 -9.61
C VAL A 191 6.59 28.59 -8.73
N PRO A 192 6.84 29.85 -9.15
CA PRO A 192 6.41 31.03 -8.40
C PRO A 192 4.89 31.12 -8.29
N ASP A 193 4.37 31.56 -7.14
CA ASP A 193 2.92 31.77 -6.89
C ASP A 193 2.22 32.57 -8.01
N GLN A 194 2.94 33.55 -8.59
CA GLN A 194 2.46 34.41 -9.67
C GLN A 194 2.32 33.69 -11.01
N ALA A 195 3.12 32.64 -11.25
CA ALA A 195 3.06 31.81 -12.45
C ALA A 195 2.19 30.56 -12.27
N ALA A 196 1.92 30.13 -11.03
CA ALA A 196 1.24 28.87 -10.70
C ALA A 196 -0.03 28.61 -11.51
N ALA A 197 -0.95 29.58 -11.58
CA ALA A 197 -2.20 29.42 -12.34
C ALA A 197 -2.01 29.37 -13.87
N GLU A 198 -0.94 29.96 -14.42
CA GLU A 198 -0.60 29.82 -15.86
C GLU A 198 0.08 28.48 -16.13
N VAL A 199 0.90 27.99 -15.21
CA VAL A 199 1.53 26.67 -15.26
C VAL A 199 0.48 25.56 -15.17
N GLU A 200 -0.46 25.64 -14.23
CA GLU A 200 -1.59 24.72 -14.05
C GLU A 200 -2.41 24.59 -15.35
N ARG A 201 -2.85 25.71 -15.95
CA ARG A 201 -3.55 25.70 -17.25
C ARG A 201 -2.76 25.10 -18.41
N ASN A 202 -1.43 25.11 -18.36
CA ASN A 202 -0.60 24.48 -19.38
C ASN A 202 -0.34 22.99 -19.08
N LEU A 203 -0.31 22.57 -17.81
CA LEU A 203 -0.36 21.16 -17.41
C LEU A 203 -1.69 20.53 -17.87
N ASP A 204 -2.83 21.16 -17.58
CA ASP A 204 -4.16 20.75 -18.08
C ASP A 204 -4.16 20.59 -19.62
N LEU A 205 -3.45 21.48 -20.33
CA LEU A 205 -3.36 21.43 -21.78
C LEU A 205 -2.45 20.31 -22.29
N LEU A 206 -1.36 19.99 -21.59
CA LEU A 206 -0.54 18.81 -21.90
C LEU A 206 -1.36 17.52 -21.74
N ASP A 207 -2.15 17.41 -20.67
CA ASP A 207 -3.03 16.26 -20.42
C ASP A 207 -4.12 16.14 -21.50
N ASN A 208 -4.75 17.26 -21.87
CA ASN A 208 -5.73 17.28 -22.96
C ASN A 208 -5.12 16.84 -24.31
N GLN A 209 -3.86 17.18 -24.58
CA GLN A 209 -3.16 16.72 -25.78
C GLN A 209 -2.93 15.19 -25.77
N VAL A 210 -2.61 14.61 -24.61
CA VAL A 210 -2.49 13.15 -24.45
C VAL A 210 -3.85 12.47 -24.61
N LYS A 211 -4.92 13.05 -24.04
CA LYS A 211 -6.30 12.57 -24.20
C LYS A 211 -6.75 12.57 -25.67
N GLU A 212 -6.51 13.67 -26.42
CA GLU A 212 -6.76 13.73 -27.86
C GLU A 212 -5.99 12.64 -28.63
N ALA A 213 -4.74 12.40 -28.25
CA ALA A 213 -3.88 11.41 -28.89
C ALA A 213 -4.38 9.97 -28.63
N ASN A 214 -4.73 9.64 -27.39
CA ASN A 214 -5.32 8.35 -27.02
C ASN A 214 -6.67 8.11 -27.71
N ALA A 215 -7.54 9.12 -27.79
CA ALA A 215 -8.81 9.02 -28.51
C ALA A 215 -8.60 8.72 -30.02
N ARG A 216 -7.56 9.29 -30.65
CA ARG A 216 -7.21 9.00 -32.05
C ARG A 216 -6.63 7.60 -32.27
N ILE A 217 -5.98 7.01 -31.26
CA ILE A 217 -5.53 5.62 -31.31
C ILE A 217 -6.72 4.67 -31.14
N ALA A 218 -7.62 4.95 -30.19
CA ALA A 218 -8.82 4.16 -29.93
C ALA A 218 -9.80 4.13 -31.13
N GLY A 219 -9.77 5.12 -32.01
CA GLY A 219 -10.59 5.18 -33.22
C GLY A 219 -10.33 4.07 -34.27
N GLY A 220 -9.22 3.33 -34.17
CA GLY A 220 -8.97 2.13 -34.99
C GLY A 220 -8.49 2.35 -36.43
N ASP A 221 -8.42 3.60 -36.90
CA ASP A 221 -7.95 3.95 -38.26
C ASP A 221 -6.46 3.65 -38.51
N LEU A 222 -5.66 3.53 -37.44
CA LEU A 222 -4.20 3.42 -37.47
C LEU A 222 -3.77 1.96 -37.35
N LYS A 223 -3.28 1.37 -38.45
CA LYS A 223 -3.09 -0.08 -38.57
C LYS A 223 -1.70 -0.58 -38.17
N SER A 224 -0.71 0.30 -38.06
CA SER A 224 0.65 -0.04 -37.62
C SER A 224 1.19 0.94 -36.58
N GLU A 225 2.21 0.51 -35.84
CA GLU A 225 2.92 1.37 -34.89
C GLU A 225 3.58 2.58 -35.57
N GLN A 226 4.01 2.42 -36.83
CA GLN A 226 4.57 3.51 -37.62
C GLN A 226 3.52 4.56 -37.99
N ASP A 227 2.28 4.14 -38.28
CA ASP A 227 1.16 5.05 -38.53
C ASP A 227 0.82 5.85 -37.28
N ILE A 228 0.78 5.19 -36.11
CA ILE A 228 0.56 5.87 -34.82
C ILE A 228 1.71 6.84 -34.52
N ARG A 229 2.97 6.45 -34.74
CA ARG A 229 4.13 7.33 -34.58
C ARG A 229 4.02 8.58 -35.46
N ASN A 230 3.74 8.40 -36.75
CA ASN A 230 3.68 9.49 -37.72
C ASN A 230 2.46 10.39 -37.53
N ALA A 231 1.27 9.81 -37.32
CA ALA A 231 0.01 10.55 -37.29
C ALA A 231 -0.36 11.09 -35.90
N VAL A 232 0.16 10.49 -34.82
CA VAL A 232 -0.21 10.82 -33.43
C VAL A 232 1.00 11.28 -32.62
N LEU A 233 2.06 10.47 -32.48
CA LEU A 233 3.16 10.80 -31.57
C LEU A 233 3.98 12.02 -32.02
N ASN A 234 4.34 12.12 -33.30
CA ASN A 234 5.14 13.25 -33.79
C ASN A 234 4.37 14.59 -33.63
N PRO A 235 3.11 14.73 -34.10
CA PRO A 235 2.33 15.96 -33.87
C PRO A 235 2.04 16.25 -32.39
N LEU A 236 1.92 15.20 -31.55
CA LEU A 236 1.80 15.37 -30.10
C LEU A 236 3.08 15.94 -29.49
N GLY A 237 4.25 15.44 -29.90
CA GLY A 237 5.55 15.96 -29.47
C GLY A 237 5.71 17.44 -29.78
N ASP A 238 5.33 17.87 -30.99
CA ASP A 238 5.36 19.29 -31.38
C ASP A 238 4.39 20.15 -30.55
N LYS A 239 3.15 19.69 -30.36
CA LYS A 239 2.14 20.37 -29.49
C LYS A 239 2.62 20.48 -28.04
N ARG A 240 3.20 19.40 -27.49
CA ARG A 240 3.74 19.36 -26.13
C ARG A 240 4.91 20.31 -25.99
N LYS A 241 5.86 20.30 -26.93
CA LYS A 241 7.00 21.22 -26.95
C LYS A 241 6.54 22.69 -26.89
N ALA A 242 5.58 23.08 -27.72
CA ALA A 242 5.03 24.45 -27.71
C ALA A 242 4.31 24.82 -26.38
N THR A 243 3.85 23.83 -25.62
CA THR A 243 3.22 24.04 -24.31
C THR A 243 4.28 24.12 -23.19
N LEU A 244 5.30 23.26 -23.26
CA LEU A 244 6.48 23.27 -22.39
C LEU A 244 7.28 24.57 -22.51
N ASP A 245 7.48 25.07 -23.74
CA ASP A 245 8.14 26.35 -23.98
C ASP A 245 7.33 27.52 -23.39
N ARG A 246 5.98 27.47 -23.43
CA ARG A 246 5.12 28.46 -22.76
C ARG A 246 5.23 28.40 -21.23
N MET A 247 5.28 27.21 -20.64
CA MET A 247 5.46 27.03 -19.19
C MET A 247 6.82 27.57 -18.73
N ALA A 248 7.89 27.25 -19.48
CA ALA A 248 9.23 27.78 -19.21
C ALA A 248 9.26 29.31 -19.26
N ILE A 249 8.57 29.92 -20.23
CA ILE A 249 8.43 31.38 -20.33
C ILE A 249 7.62 31.95 -19.16
N ALA A 250 6.48 31.34 -18.80
CA ALA A 250 5.62 31.81 -17.70
C ALA A 250 6.37 31.85 -16.36
N ILE A 251 7.11 30.79 -16.04
CA ILE A 251 7.97 30.72 -14.84
C ILE A 251 9.10 31.74 -14.96
N GLY A 252 9.79 31.80 -16.10
CA GLY A 252 10.91 32.72 -16.35
C GLY A 252 10.57 34.23 -16.31
N ARG A 253 9.28 34.61 -16.31
CA ARG A 253 8.85 36.01 -16.08
C ARG A 253 8.97 36.44 -14.61
N THR A 254 8.92 35.50 -13.66
CA THR A 254 8.74 35.77 -12.22
C THR A 254 9.69 34.98 -11.31
N GLY A 255 10.45 34.03 -11.86
CA GLY A 255 11.46 33.25 -11.16
C GLY A 255 12.50 32.67 -12.14
N THR A 256 13.31 31.74 -11.66
CA THR A 256 14.33 31.07 -12.49
C THR A 256 13.66 30.25 -13.59
N LYS A 257 13.95 30.56 -14.86
CA LYS A 257 13.44 29.79 -15.99
C LYS A 257 13.94 28.35 -15.92
N PRO A 258 13.06 27.33 -15.96
CA PRO A 258 13.48 25.94 -16.03
C PRO A 258 14.24 25.66 -17.33
N GLU A 259 15.38 25.00 -17.21
CA GLU A 259 16.16 24.49 -18.34
C GLU A 259 15.62 23.13 -18.80
N ASP A 260 15.83 22.80 -20.07
CA ASP A 260 15.53 21.50 -20.71
C ASP A 260 14.09 20.93 -20.58
N LEU A 261 13.08 21.74 -20.25
CA LEU A 261 11.67 21.29 -20.35
C LEU A 261 11.29 20.80 -21.77
N GLY A 262 11.99 21.28 -22.80
CA GLY A 262 11.82 20.80 -24.18
C GLY A 262 12.15 19.32 -24.38
N GLY A 263 13.03 18.73 -23.55
CA GLY A 263 13.34 17.29 -23.56
C GLY A 263 12.16 16.42 -23.14
N LEU A 264 11.17 16.97 -22.43
CA LEU A 264 9.97 16.28 -21.94
C LEU A 264 8.82 16.23 -22.97
N ALA A 265 9.07 16.72 -24.19
CA ALA A 265 8.04 16.85 -25.22
C ALA A 265 7.70 15.51 -25.91
N ALA A 266 8.71 14.69 -26.19
CA ALA A 266 8.53 13.43 -26.91
C ALA A 266 7.75 12.40 -26.08
N CYS A 267 6.87 11.63 -26.73
CA CYS A 267 6.09 10.55 -26.11
C CYS A 267 6.37 9.23 -26.83
N ALA A 268 6.18 8.11 -26.14
CA ALA A 268 6.22 6.76 -26.70
C ALA A 268 4.84 6.10 -26.68
N LEU A 269 4.80 4.83 -27.10
CA LEU A 269 3.63 3.98 -26.98
C LEU A 269 3.85 2.94 -25.90
N LYS A 270 2.81 2.76 -25.08
CA LYS A 270 2.66 1.70 -24.09
C LYS A 270 1.57 0.76 -24.61
N LYS A 271 1.87 -0.54 -24.71
CA LYS A 271 0.96 -1.57 -25.22
C LYS A 271 0.75 -2.60 -24.13
N ASN A 272 -0.48 -2.72 -23.63
CA ASN A 272 -0.83 -3.70 -22.59
C ASN A 272 0.14 -3.68 -21.39
N GLY A 273 0.47 -2.48 -20.89
CA GLY A 273 1.44 -2.29 -19.81
C GLY A 273 2.92 -2.24 -20.24
N GLN A 274 3.28 -2.79 -21.40
CA GLN A 274 4.66 -2.94 -21.86
C GLN A 274 5.13 -1.79 -22.77
N GLY A 275 6.40 -1.42 -22.69
CA GLY A 275 6.96 -0.27 -23.42
C GLY A 275 6.70 1.05 -22.68
N GLY A 276 6.65 2.15 -23.42
CA GLY A 276 6.58 3.51 -22.85
C GLY A 276 7.94 4.19 -22.74
N LEU A 277 8.00 5.24 -21.92
CA LEU A 277 9.21 6.03 -21.65
C LEU A 277 9.70 5.82 -20.21
N ASP A 278 11.02 5.92 -20.03
CA ASP A 278 11.62 6.04 -18.70
C ASP A 278 11.39 7.46 -18.17
N ASN A 279 10.21 7.66 -17.58
CA ASN A 279 9.78 8.96 -17.04
C ASN A 279 10.44 9.29 -15.69
N GLY A 280 11.42 8.51 -15.21
CA GLY A 280 12.00 8.62 -13.88
C GLY A 280 11.14 8.03 -12.75
N GLY A 281 9.93 7.55 -13.07
CA GLY A 281 9.26 6.51 -12.29
C GLY A 281 9.85 5.16 -12.69
N GLY A 282 10.87 4.69 -11.96
CA GLY A 282 11.77 3.62 -12.39
C GLY A 282 11.21 2.19 -12.43
N ASN A 283 9.92 1.99 -12.74
CA ASN A 283 9.24 0.68 -12.68
C ASN A 283 8.36 0.32 -13.90
N SER A 284 8.47 1.01 -15.06
CA SER A 284 7.81 0.57 -16.31
C SER A 284 8.47 -0.63 -17.01
N ASN A 285 9.58 -1.16 -16.49
CA ASN A 285 10.40 -2.21 -17.14
C ASN A 285 10.40 -3.57 -16.41
N GLY A 286 9.34 -3.86 -15.65
CA GLY A 286 9.02 -5.23 -15.25
C GLY A 286 8.18 -5.94 -16.31
N LYS A 287 8.45 -7.22 -16.60
CA LYS A 287 7.41 -8.07 -17.18
C LYS A 287 6.27 -8.15 -16.15
N PRO A 288 4.98 -8.11 -16.56
CA PRO A 288 3.95 -8.60 -15.66
C PRO A 288 4.24 -10.08 -15.40
N ALA A 289 4.64 -10.39 -14.17
CA ALA A 289 4.25 -11.67 -13.60
C ALA A 289 2.74 -11.61 -13.48
N GLU A 290 2.05 -12.56 -14.10
CA GLU A 290 0.65 -12.81 -13.81
C GLU A 290 0.62 -13.44 -12.41
N LEU A 291 0.60 -12.57 -11.39
CA LEU A 291 0.38 -12.95 -10.00
C LEU A 291 -1.00 -13.63 -9.89
N PRO A 292 -1.25 -14.45 -8.84
CA PRO A 292 -2.47 -15.23 -8.74
C PRO A 292 -3.72 -14.39 -9.06
N GLY A 293 -4.60 -14.95 -9.88
CA GLY A 293 -5.88 -14.31 -10.17
C GLY A 293 -6.63 -14.08 -8.87
N VAL A 294 -7.23 -12.89 -8.75
CA VAL A 294 -8.19 -12.68 -7.66
C VAL A 294 -9.42 -13.54 -7.88
N ASP A 295 -10.04 -13.96 -6.79
CA ASP A 295 -11.39 -14.53 -6.83
C ASP A 295 -12.46 -13.45 -7.11
N GLU A 296 -13.73 -13.83 -7.02
CA GLU A 296 -14.86 -12.91 -7.21
C GLU A 296 -14.98 -11.83 -6.12
N ASN A 297 -14.28 -11.99 -4.99
CA ASN A 297 -14.23 -11.06 -3.87
C ASN A 297 -13.03 -10.08 -3.92
N ASN A 298 -12.15 -10.20 -4.91
CA ASN A 298 -10.85 -9.51 -5.04
C ASN A 298 -9.74 -10.06 -4.09
N GLU A 299 -9.90 -11.26 -3.55
CA GLU A 299 -9.01 -11.86 -2.55
C GLU A 299 -7.84 -12.62 -3.18
N ILE A 300 -6.73 -12.74 -2.44
CA ILE A 300 -5.49 -13.39 -2.90
C ILE A 300 -4.89 -14.24 -1.79
N GLY A 301 -4.47 -15.45 -2.19
CA GLY A 301 -3.61 -16.31 -1.40
C GLY A 301 -4.34 -16.96 -0.23
N ASP A 302 -3.65 -17.01 0.91
CA ASP A 302 -4.04 -17.61 2.18
C ASP A 302 -4.66 -16.60 3.16
N ASN A 303 -5.05 -15.41 2.68
CA ASN A 303 -5.71 -14.37 3.48
C ASN A 303 -7.19 -14.72 3.78
N GLU A 304 -7.40 -15.73 4.62
CA GLU A 304 -8.70 -16.28 5.03
C GLU A 304 -9.37 -15.47 6.17
N GLY A 305 -10.70 -15.54 6.29
CA GLY A 305 -11.50 -14.92 7.37
C GLY A 305 -12.23 -13.62 6.99
N GLU A 306 -13.19 -13.19 7.82
CA GLU A 306 -14.07 -12.04 7.57
C GLU A 306 -13.32 -10.70 7.67
N ILE A 307 -13.39 -9.87 6.62
CA ILE A 307 -12.80 -8.51 6.59
C ILE A 307 -13.48 -7.58 7.61
N GLN A 308 -12.71 -7.19 8.62
CA GLN A 308 -13.12 -6.25 9.65
C GLN A 308 -13.02 -4.80 9.17
N ARG A 309 -14.17 -4.21 8.82
CA ARG A 309 -14.27 -2.77 8.62
C ARG A 309 -13.96 -2.03 9.92
N VAL A 310 -13.19 -0.95 9.82
CA VAL A 310 -12.93 -0.06 10.95
C VAL A 310 -14.22 0.56 11.52
N GLU A 311 -14.36 0.56 12.84
CA GLU A 311 -15.39 1.32 13.56
C GLU A 311 -15.21 2.82 13.28
N ARG A 312 -13.95 3.27 13.21
CA ARG A 312 -13.54 4.66 12.96
C ARG A 312 -12.17 4.74 12.28
N ALA A 313 -12.05 5.63 11.28
CA ALA A 313 -10.78 6.10 10.73
C ALA A 313 -10.63 7.60 11.00
N ASP A 314 -9.62 8.00 11.76
CA ASP A 314 -9.29 9.42 12.00
C ASP A 314 -8.05 9.80 11.17
N LEU A 315 -8.24 10.52 10.05
CA LEU A 315 -7.14 11.01 9.20
C LEU A 315 -6.70 12.40 9.68
N THR A 316 -5.58 12.50 10.40
CA THR A 316 -5.17 13.74 11.07
C THR A 316 -3.76 14.19 10.69
N PHE A 317 -3.65 15.38 10.10
CA PHE A 317 -2.39 16.06 9.86
C PHE A 317 -1.96 16.87 11.10
N THR A 318 -0.69 16.73 11.49
CA THR A 318 -0.06 17.41 12.63
C THR A 318 1.31 17.97 12.26
N SER A 319 2.00 18.64 13.19
CA SER A 319 3.38 19.10 12.96
C SER A 319 4.46 18.00 13.05
N GLY A 320 4.13 16.81 13.57
CA GLY A 320 5.13 15.76 13.88
C GLY A 320 6.29 16.24 14.76
N GLY A 321 6.01 17.14 15.70
CA GLY A 321 7.02 17.75 16.58
C GLY A 321 7.69 19.01 16.04
N ALA A 322 7.49 19.34 14.75
CA ALA A 322 8.05 20.55 14.17
C ALA A 322 7.45 21.83 14.80
N ARG A 323 8.24 22.90 14.91
CA ARG A 323 7.72 24.22 15.30
C ARG A 323 6.85 24.87 14.22
N ARG A 324 7.15 24.57 12.96
CA ARG A 324 6.37 24.94 11.76
C ARG A 324 6.54 23.87 10.69
N VAL A 325 5.56 23.79 9.81
CA VAL A 325 5.59 22.93 8.61
C VAL A 325 5.42 23.77 7.34
N VAL A 326 5.96 23.30 6.21
CA VAL A 326 5.71 23.81 4.85
C VAL A 326 4.73 22.88 4.11
N ALA A 327 4.15 23.32 2.99
CA ALA A 327 3.24 22.47 2.20
C ALA A 327 3.93 21.18 1.73
N MET A 328 3.19 20.07 1.76
CA MET A 328 3.55 18.90 0.93
C MET A 328 3.30 19.27 -0.54
N PRO A 329 4.19 18.94 -1.49
CA PRO A 329 3.86 19.00 -2.90
C PRO A 329 2.73 18.03 -3.22
N GLN A 330 1.92 18.34 -4.22
CA GLN A 330 0.96 17.39 -4.78
C GLN A 330 1.71 16.19 -5.37
N PHE A 331 1.08 15.02 -5.32
CA PHE A 331 1.60 13.70 -5.69
C PHE A 331 2.76 13.16 -4.85
N LEU A 332 3.05 13.76 -3.69
CA LEU A 332 3.96 13.18 -2.70
C LEU A 332 3.46 11.81 -2.25
N ARG A 333 4.29 10.77 -2.42
CA ARG A 333 3.98 9.39 -2.02
C ARG A 333 4.75 9.04 -0.74
N ILE A 334 4.09 8.42 0.23
CA ILE A 334 4.71 8.11 1.53
C ILE A 334 4.33 6.68 1.94
N LEU A 335 5.34 5.88 2.28
CA LEU A 335 5.19 4.56 2.86
C LEU A 335 5.45 4.58 4.37
N TYR A 336 4.55 3.99 5.16
CA TYR A 336 4.75 3.66 6.57
C TYR A 336 4.91 2.15 6.73
N GLY A 337 5.68 1.70 7.74
CA GLY A 337 5.89 0.26 7.98
C GLY A 337 6.67 -0.46 6.87
N ASP A 338 6.59 -1.79 6.83
CA ASP A 338 7.24 -2.62 5.80
C ASP A 338 6.49 -3.93 5.56
N ALA A 339 5.78 -4.01 4.43
CA ALA A 339 4.98 -5.18 4.07
C ALA A 339 5.78 -6.47 3.85
N LYS A 340 7.12 -6.40 3.65
CA LYS A 340 8.00 -7.56 3.42
C LYS A 340 9.14 -7.63 4.44
N GLN A 341 8.86 -7.38 5.73
CA GLN A 341 9.88 -7.27 6.78
C GLN A 341 10.74 -8.52 7.00
N SER A 342 10.26 -9.73 6.66
CA SER A 342 11.07 -10.96 6.71
C SER A 342 12.14 -10.98 5.61
N THR A 343 11.90 -10.27 4.50
CA THR A 343 12.87 -10.08 3.40
C THR A 343 13.74 -8.83 3.61
N ASN A 344 13.12 -7.70 3.97
CA ASN A 344 13.77 -6.38 4.07
C ASN A 344 14.49 -6.14 5.41
N GLY A 345 14.17 -6.93 6.44
CA GLY A 345 14.67 -6.75 7.79
C GLY A 345 13.94 -5.65 8.58
N PRO A 346 14.33 -5.44 9.85
CA PRO A 346 13.54 -4.68 10.82
C PRO A 346 13.62 -3.14 10.68
N ALA A 347 14.41 -2.60 9.75
CA ALA A 347 14.74 -1.17 9.70
C ALA A 347 13.52 -0.26 9.47
N ASN A 348 12.54 -0.74 8.70
CA ASN A 348 11.31 -0.03 8.35
C ASN A 348 10.11 -0.46 9.20
N VAL A 349 10.19 -1.55 9.97
CA VAL A 349 9.13 -2.00 10.89
C VAL A 349 8.82 -0.89 11.90
N ARG A 350 7.53 -0.64 12.15
CA ARG A 350 7.07 0.38 13.10
C ARG A 350 6.01 -0.20 14.03
N PRO A 351 6.17 -0.12 15.36
CA PRO A 351 5.09 -0.37 16.30
C PRO A 351 3.90 0.55 16.01
N SER A 352 2.79 -0.02 15.52
CA SER A 352 1.55 0.66 15.13
C SER A 352 0.37 0.32 16.03
N TRP A 353 0.38 -0.85 16.66
CA TRP A 353 -0.79 -1.40 17.35
C TRP A 353 -0.91 -0.94 18.81
N THR A 354 -2.14 -0.74 19.28
CA THR A 354 -2.49 -0.38 20.66
C THR A 354 -3.97 -0.65 20.96
N CYS A 355 -4.45 -0.21 22.12
CA CYS A 355 -5.87 -0.23 22.50
C CYS A 355 -6.38 1.18 22.82
N SER A 356 -7.69 1.40 22.73
CA SER A 356 -8.30 2.64 23.21
C SER A 356 -8.03 2.86 24.71
N GLY A 357 -7.58 4.04 25.09
CA GLY A 357 -7.16 4.35 26.47
C GLY A 357 -5.70 3.93 26.79
N PHE A 358 -5.03 3.25 25.88
CA PHE A 358 -3.63 2.81 26.00
C PHE A 358 -2.72 3.46 24.93
N GLU A 359 -3.13 4.56 24.30
CA GLU A 359 -2.35 5.24 23.26
C GLU A 359 -1.03 5.87 23.76
N ASP A 360 -0.66 5.70 25.04
CA ASP A 360 0.67 5.98 25.58
C ASP A 360 1.73 4.94 25.18
N ARG A 361 1.31 3.80 24.64
CA ARG A 361 2.16 2.72 24.16
C ARG A 361 1.70 2.21 22.79
N LEU A 362 2.68 1.93 21.93
CA LEU A 362 2.52 1.19 20.68
C LEU A 362 3.35 -0.10 20.78
N THR A 363 2.92 -1.14 20.06
CA THR A 363 3.60 -2.43 19.97
C THR A 363 3.63 -2.93 18.53
N ASP A 364 4.60 -3.77 18.19
CA ASP A 364 4.75 -4.48 16.91
C ASP A 364 4.15 -5.89 16.98
N LYS A 365 3.06 -6.02 17.74
CA LYS A 365 2.35 -7.25 18.10
C LYS A 365 0.85 -6.96 18.16
N TYR A 366 0.02 -7.96 17.90
CA TYR A 366 -1.43 -7.87 18.07
C TYR A 366 -1.78 -7.65 19.55
N PRO A 367 -2.42 -6.54 19.92
CA PRO A 367 -2.79 -6.28 21.29
C PRO A 367 -3.99 -7.13 21.72
N ILE A 368 -3.89 -7.70 22.93
CA ILE A 368 -5.04 -8.14 23.70
C ILE A 368 -5.43 -6.97 24.60
N CYS A 369 -6.61 -6.43 24.37
CA CYS A 369 -7.14 -5.26 25.05
C CYS A 369 -7.88 -5.63 26.35
N PRO A 370 -7.88 -4.72 27.36
CA PRO A 370 -8.77 -4.83 28.50
C PRO A 370 -10.23 -4.72 28.08
N GLU A 371 -11.12 -5.24 28.91
CA GLU A 371 -12.57 -5.17 28.69
C GLU A 371 -13.04 -3.72 28.48
N GLY A 372 -13.96 -3.51 27.53
CA GLY A 372 -14.41 -2.18 27.10
C GLY A 372 -13.40 -1.37 26.28
N SER A 373 -12.18 -1.89 26.01
CA SER A 373 -11.19 -1.23 25.15
C SER A 373 -11.17 -1.86 23.75
N LYS A 374 -11.11 -1.02 22.71
CA LYS A 374 -11.10 -1.40 21.29
C LYS A 374 -9.67 -1.54 20.76
N VAL A 375 -9.44 -2.42 19.79
CA VAL A 375 -8.15 -2.53 19.09
C VAL A 375 -7.92 -1.29 18.22
N LYS A 376 -6.69 -0.79 18.19
CA LYS A 376 -6.29 0.37 17.39
C LYS A 376 -4.99 0.15 16.63
N ARG A 377 -4.92 0.68 15.41
CA ARG A 377 -3.66 0.95 14.68
C ARG A 377 -3.44 2.46 14.60
N ILE A 378 -2.20 2.91 14.79
CA ILE A 378 -1.78 4.31 14.70
C ILE A 378 -0.56 4.41 13.80
N HIS A 379 -0.78 4.78 12.54
CA HIS A 379 0.26 4.95 11.53
C HIS A 379 0.60 6.43 11.43
N ALA A 380 1.74 6.83 12.01
CA ALA A 380 2.24 8.21 11.96
C ALA A 380 3.38 8.29 10.95
N PHE A 381 3.10 8.90 9.79
CA PHE A 381 3.97 8.85 8.62
C PHE A 381 5.30 9.62 8.80
N PRO A 382 6.31 9.35 7.96
CA PRO A 382 7.41 10.26 7.68
C PRO A 382 6.95 11.70 7.44
N ASN A 383 7.70 12.69 7.93
CA ASN A 383 7.32 14.12 7.89
C ASN A 383 8.47 15.09 7.58
N CYS A 384 9.62 14.56 7.20
CA CYS A 384 10.77 15.32 6.73
C CYS A 384 10.97 15.01 5.25
N TRP A 385 10.56 15.93 4.38
CA TRP A 385 10.64 15.81 2.93
C TRP A 385 11.93 16.45 2.41
N ASP A 386 12.59 15.85 1.42
CA ASP A 386 13.89 16.33 0.87
C ASP A 386 13.82 17.70 0.20
N GLY A 387 12.61 18.23 0.02
CA GLY A 387 12.37 19.55 -0.51
C GLY A 387 12.38 19.63 -2.03
N LYS A 388 12.45 18.49 -2.73
CA LYS A 388 12.55 18.36 -4.20
C LYS A 388 11.64 17.26 -4.79
N ASN A 389 11.70 16.03 -4.30
CA ASN A 389 11.16 14.87 -5.03
C ASN A 389 9.82 14.41 -4.43
N ILE A 390 8.80 14.20 -5.27
CA ILE A 390 7.49 13.66 -4.85
C ILE A 390 7.52 12.14 -4.61
N ASP A 391 8.56 11.47 -5.09
CA ASP A 391 8.82 10.04 -4.92
C ASP A 391 10.32 9.77 -5.12
N SER A 392 10.79 8.57 -4.80
CA SER A 392 12.17 8.12 -4.99
C SER A 392 12.18 6.70 -5.55
N ALA A 393 13.27 6.27 -6.19
CA ALA A 393 13.39 4.91 -6.75
C ALA A 393 13.19 3.75 -5.73
N ASN A 394 13.25 4.02 -4.42
CA ASN A 394 12.94 3.07 -3.34
C ASN A 394 11.72 3.49 -2.49
N HIS A 395 10.94 4.47 -2.95
CA HIS A 395 9.75 5.05 -2.31
C HIS A 395 9.93 5.57 -0.87
N ARG A 396 11.18 5.72 -0.40
CA ARG A 396 11.49 6.02 1.02
C ARG A 396 12.62 7.03 1.25
N SER A 397 13.51 7.31 0.29
CA SER A 397 14.65 8.21 0.55
C SER A 397 14.31 9.70 0.44
N HIS A 398 13.26 10.05 -0.33
CA HIS A 398 12.81 11.43 -0.50
C HIS A 398 12.01 11.96 0.72
N ILE A 399 11.53 11.09 1.61
CA ILE A 399 10.83 11.49 2.83
C ILE A 399 11.11 10.55 4.01
N VAL A 400 11.56 11.13 5.12
CA VAL A 400 12.05 10.41 6.30
C VAL A 400 11.38 10.89 7.59
N PHE A 401 11.61 10.17 8.68
CA PHE A 401 11.12 10.56 10.00
C PHE A 401 11.96 11.71 10.59
N ALA A 402 11.31 12.64 11.28
CA ALA A 402 11.99 13.57 12.17
C ALA A 402 12.64 12.84 13.37
N ASP A 403 13.62 13.49 14.01
CA ASP A 403 14.19 13.00 15.26
C ASP A 403 13.23 13.12 16.45
N ARG A 404 13.66 12.65 17.64
CA ARG A 404 12.86 12.73 18.88
C ARG A 404 12.61 14.16 19.40
N GLN A 405 13.09 15.18 18.69
CA GLN A 405 12.87 16.61 18.94
C GLN A 405 12.12 17.28 17.79
N GLY A 406 11.59 16.52 16.82
CA GLY A 406 10.84 17.03 15.66
C GLY A 406 11.71 17.68 14.58
N ARG A 407 13.04 17.50 14.61
CA ARG A 407 13.97 18.09 13.65
C ARG A 407 14.20 17.15 12.46
N CYS A 408 14.29 17.72 11.27
CA CYS A 408 14.68 16.99 10.06
C CYS A 408 16.20 16.88 9.90
N PRO A 409 16.69 15.87 9.16
CA PRO A 409 18.06 15.83 8.66
C PRO A 409 18.40 17.06 7.81
N GLN A 410 19.70 17.34 7.64
CA GLN A 410 20.16 18.46 6.82
C GLN A 410 19.64 18.37 5.38
N GLY A 411 19.09 19.47 4.86
CA GLY A 411 18.47 19.55 3.53
C GLY A 411 16.96 19.27 3.52
N PHE A 412 16.46 18.51 4.50
CA PHE A 412 15.04 18.15 4.58
C PHE A 412 14.20 19.25 5.26
N LYS A 413 12.94 19.37 4.83
CA LYS A 413 11.94 20.35 5.29
C LYS A 413 10.83 19.61 6.05
N ASN A 414 10.41 20.12 7.21
CA ASN A 414 9.24 19.59 7.92
C ASN A 414 7.96 19.88 7.11
N VAL A 415 7.21 18.84 6.77
CA VAL A 415 5.87 18.91 6.17
C VAL A 415 4.81 18.43 7.17
N PRO A 416 3.50 18.68 6.95
CA PRO A 416 2.45 18.07 7.76
C PRO A 416 2.63 16.55 7.91
N GLN A 417 2.77 16.08 9.15
CA GLN A 417 2.77 14.64 9.43
C GLN A 417 1.33 14.13 9.36
N LEU A 418 1.03 13.31 8.36
CA LEU A 418 -0.17 12.48 8.38
C LEU A 418 -0.07 11.48 9.53
N ARG A 419 -1.15 11.38 10.32
CA ARG A 419 -1.39 10.27 11.23
C ARG A 419 -2.76 9.68 10.92
N ILE A 420 -2.77 8.44 10.47
CA ILE A 420 -3.97 7.62 10.37
C ILE A 420 -4.16 6.94 11.72
N THR A 421 -5.41 6.84 12.19
CA THR A 421 -5.76 6.11 13.40
C THR A 421 -7.03 5.31 13.14
N LEU A 422 -6.88 4.00 13.12
CA LEU A 422 -7.93 3.03 12.82
C LEU A 422 -8.36 2.41 14.14
N THR A 423 -9.67 2.35 14.39
CA THR A 423 -10.26 1.68 15.56
C THR A 423 -11.15 0.54 15.08
N TYR A 424 -11.02 -0.64 15.66
CA TYR A 424 -11.76 -1.85 15.28
C TYR A 424 -12.54 -2.40 16.46
N ASP A 425 -13.73 -2.93 16.18
CA ASP A 425 -14.56 -3.64 17.16
C ASP A 425 -14.33 -5.15 17.14
N ILE A 426 -13.08 -5.55 17.41
CA ILE A 426 -12.70 -6.96 17.48
C ILE A 426 -13.11 -7.49 18.86
N PRO A 427 -13.95 -8.53 18.97
CA PRO A 427 -14.37 -9.09 20.26
C PRO A 427 -13.18 -9.56 21.10
N ARG A 428 -13.29 -9.49 22.43
CA ARG A 428 -12.11 -9.73 23.29
C ARG A 428 -11.71 -11.21 23.31
N GLU A 429 -12.68 -12.10 23.18
CA GLU A 429 -12.54 -13.53 22.99
C GLU A 429 -11.69 -13.85 21.75
N VAL A 430 -12.00 -13.25 20.60
CA VAL A 430 -11.21 -13.36 19.36
C VAL A 430 -9.75 -12.91 19.59
N GLN A 431 -9.55 -11.78 20.28
CA GLN A 431 -8.20 -11.30 20.63
C GLN A 431 -7.42 -12.28 21.52
N VAL A 432 -8.09 -12.89 22.52
CA VAL A 432 -7.47 -13.83 23.47
C VAL A 432 -7.17 -15.18 22.82
N ASN A 433 -8.03 -15.63 21.90
CA ASN A 433 -7.86 -16.89 21.19
C ASN A 433 -6.76 -16.83 20.12
N GLY A 434 -6.41 -15.63 19.64
CA GLY A 434 -5.43 -15.39 18.58
C GLY A 434 -6.05 -15.31 17.18
N GLN A 435 -7.34 -14.99 17.09
CA GLN A 435 -8.20 -15.17 15.91
C GLN A 435 -8.39 -13.91 15.06
N TYR A 436 -7.50 -12.91 15.16
CA TYR A 436 -7.51 -11.77 14.23
C TYR A 436 -6.12 -11.51 13.66
N LYS A 437 -6.09 -11.17 12.37
CA LYS A 437 -4.85 -11.15 11.57
C LYS A 437 -4.87 -9.99 10.57
N VAL A 438 -3.71 -9.37 10.32
CA VAL A 438 -3.56 -8.39 9.23
C VAL A 438 -3.30 -9.13 7.92
N ASP A 439 -3.90 -8.65 6.84
CA ASP A 439 -3.60 -9.12 5.49
C ASP A 439 -2.12 -8.91 5.17
N ALA A 440 -1.48 -9.93 4.59
CA ALA A 440 -0.05 -9.93 4.31
C ALA A 440 0.32 -10.87 3.15
N PHE A 441 1.55 -10.71 2.65
CA PHE A 441 2.20 -11.73 1.83
C PHE A 441 2.31 -13.04 2.63
N GLU A 442 2.02 -14.19 1.99
CA GLU A 442 2.13 -15.57 2.53
C GLU A 442 3.42 -15.75 3.37
N GLN A 443 4.57 -15.26 2.87
CA GLN A 443 5.87 -15.46 3.51
C GLN A 443 6.03 -14.69 4.85
N GLU A 444 5.19 -13.69 5.11
CA GLU A 444 5.13 -13.00 6.41
C GLU A 444 4.23 -13.72 7.42
N ASN A 445 3.43 -14.71 7.01
CA ASN A 445 2.55 -15.52 7.89
C ASN A 445 1.70 -14.66 8.85
N HIS A 446 1.07 -13.60 8.32
CA HIS A 446 0.32 -12.58 9.09
C HIS A 446 1.07 -11.98 10.29
N ASN A 447 2.40 -11.90 10.25
CA ASN A 447 3.19 -11.29 11.32
C ASN A 447 2.85 -9.79 11.45
N PRO A 448 2.41 -9.29 12.62
CA PRO A 448 1.97 -7.89 12.81
C PRO A 448 3.05 -6.84 12.55
N ARG A 449 4.31 -7.28 12.37
CA ARG A 449 5.45 -6.44 11.95
C ARG A 449 5.42 -6.10 10.45
N SER A 450 4.66 -6.84 9.63
CA SER A 450 4.38 -6.49 8.23
C SER A 450 3.35 -5.37 8.09
N ASP A 451 2.72 -4.92 9.19
CA ASP A 451 1.79 -3.79 9.16
C ASP A 451 2.44 -2.54 8.54
N HIS A 452 1.73 -1.95 7.59
CA HIS A 452 2.12 -0.82 6.76
C HIS A 452 0.89 0.06 6.47
N ASP A 453 1.13 1.21 5.85
CA ASP A 453 0.09 2.16 5.43
C ASP A 453 0.70 3.06 4.35
N ASP A 454 -0.10 3.38 3.34
CA ASP A 454 0.33 3.99 2.09
C ASP A 454 -0.50 5.25 1.80
N PHE A 455 0.19 6.32 1.44
CA PHE A 455 -0.43 7.62 1.20
C PHE A 455 0.13 8.28 -0.07
N ALA A 456 -0.77 8.79 -0.92
CA ALA A 456 -0.42 9.72 -1.99
C ALA A 456 -1.23 11.01 -1.82
N ASN A 457 -0.52 12.12 -1.58
CA ASN A 457 -1.13 13.43 -1.46
C ASN A 457 -1.67 13.91 -2.81
N VAL A 458 -2.98 14.13 -2.95
CA VAL A 458 -3.57 14.75 -4.16
C VAL A 458 -4.34 16.03 -3.78
N MET A 459 -4.18 16.53 -2.55
CA MET A 459 -4.73 17.83 -2.14
C MET A 459 -4.26 18.94 -3.07
N GLY A 460 -5.20 19.66 -3.69
CA GLY A 460 -4.90 20.89 -4.43
C GLY A 460 -4.32 21.97 -3.50
N GLN A 461 -3.51 22.86 -4.06
CA GLN A 461 -2.71 23.85 -3.30
C GLN A 461 -3.54 24.66 -2.28
N ARG A 462 -4.80 24.99 -2.60
CA ARG A 462 -5.71 25.71 -1.69
C ARG A 462 -5.97 24.94 -0.39
N LEU A 463 -6.19 23.63 -0.47
CA LEU A 463 -6.47 22.76 0.67
C LEU A 463 -5.19 22.49 1.47
N MET A 464 -4.08 22.17 0.81
CA MET A 464 -2.78 22.03 1.48
C MET A 464 -2.38 23.30 2.23
N ASN A 465 -2.63 24.48 1.65
CA ASN A 465 -2.43 25.77 2.32
C ASN A 465 -3.36 25.98 3.53
N GLN A 466 -4.54 25.35 3.59
CA GLN A 466 -5.39 25.34 4.80
C GLN A 466 -4.78 24.43 5.88
N VAL A 467 -4.37 23.21 5.52
CA VAL A 467 -3.67 22.26 6.43
C VAL A 467 -2.47 22.94 7.10
N VAL A 468 -1.57 23.52 6.29
CA VAL A 468 -0.37 24.23 6.76
C VAL A 468 -0.72 25.41 7.66
N ARG A 469 -1.75 26.21 7.33
CA ARG A 469 -2.18 27.33 8.17
C ARG A 469 -2.69 26.85 9.52
N CYS A 470 -3.59 25.86 9.57
CA CYS A 470 -4.15 25.33 10.81
C CYS A 470 -3.07 24.79 11.75
N ILE A 471 -2.13 23.99 11.21
CA ILE A 471 -1.01 23.45 12.00
C ILE A 471 -0.13 24.60 12.54
N ASN A 472 0.30 25.53 11.68
CA ASN A 472 1.21 26.61 12.04
C ASN A 472 0.58 27.69 12.94
N SER A 473 -0.74 27.88 12.91
CA SER A 473 -1.47 28.81 13.77
C SER A 473 -1.83 28.23 15.14
N GLY A 474 -1.61 26.92 15.35
CA GLY A 474 -2.03 26.23 16.58
C GLY A 474 -3.52 25.89 16.63
N GLN A 475 -4.26 26.07 15.53
CA GLN A 475 -5.70 25.83 15.46
C GLN A 475 -6.02 24.35 15.20
N ARG A 476 -7.15 23.88 15.73
CA ARG A 476 -7.72 22.57 15.40
C ARG A 476 -8.79 22.76 14.34
N CYS A 477 -8.52 22.29 13.14
CA CYS A 477 -9.41 22.33 12.00
C CYS A 477 -9.94 20.92 11.67
N SER A 478 -11.17 20.85 11.20
CA SER A 478 -11.80 19.64 10.67
C SER A 478 -12.69 20.04 9.49
N GLN A 479 -12.68 19.23 8.44
CA GLN A 479 -13.45 19.41 7.20
C GLN A 479 -13.88 18.04 6.65
#